data_AF-A0A1R3RGV1-F1
#
_entry.id   AF-A0A1R3RGV1-F1
#
_cell.length_a   1.000
_cell.length_b   1.000
_cell.length_c   1.000
_cell.angle_alpha   90.00
_cell.angle_beta   90.00
_cell.angle_gamma   90.00
#
_symmetry.space_group_name_H-M   'P 1'
#
loop_
_entity.id
_entity.type
_entity.pdbx_description
1 polymer ?
#
loop_
_entity_poly.entity_id
_entity_poly.type
_entity_poly.pdbx_seq_one_letter_code
_entity_poly.pdbx_strand_id
1 'polypeptide(L)'
;MSRSAADATRFTATGPYAHSKPGSAAPYKLPSSMAKPGSSSSSQPQLGPGGRPETPKEKVERLRAQARAARLAQSTSRVDNMIEFGRRFANKAHKTMVYTLIAASGVCGALTVYSVISLTLYNRRQRALWVEKELQRLQDAKTAYTDGTATSEQLELLKNEKIGEIFQQKKEEAKAQRPWNQVKQYLLGGLKEDEKAPSTSSIPDSVLDDANNKSGVLEALNAKAVEDAKSAIPAAAAPKGQLDALAENAEDAAKQTTRSWKSWFTGR
;
A
#
# COMPACT_ATOMS: atom_id res chain seq x y z
N MET A 1 80.35 48.44 -36.52
CA MET A 1 80.68 47.08 -37.00
C MET A 1 79.56 46.60 -37.90
N SER A 2 79.76 46.75 -39.20
CA SER A 2 78.84 46.35 -40.27
C SER A 2 78.73 44.83 -40.30
N ARG A 3 77.56 44.28 -39.97
CA ARG A 3 77.29 42.83 -40.07
C ARG A 3 77.10 42.49 -41.55
N SER A 4 78.05 41.77 -42.12
CA SER A 4 78.03 41.34 -43.52
C SER A 4 76.88 40.35 -43.76
N ALA A 5 76.11 40.54 -44.83
CA ALA A 5 74.98 39.70 -45.21
C ALA A 5 75.35 38.24 -45.52
N ALA A 6 76.65 37.93 -45.61
CA ALA A 6 77.17 36.57 -45.76
C ALA A 6 77.01 35.70 -44.50
N ASP A 7 76.71 36.27 -43.33
CA ASP A 7 76.48 35.51 -42.09
C ASP A 7 75.03 34.99 -41.95
N ALA A 8 74.12 35.41 -42.83
CA ALA A 8 72.68 35.09 -42.75
C ALA A 8 72.28 33.78 -43.45
N THR A 9 73.17 33.16 -44.24
CA THR A 9 72.88 31.92 -45.00
C THR A 9 73.64 30.70 -44.48
N ARG A 10 74.39 30.85 -43.39
CA ARG A 10 75.12 29.73 -42.78
C ARG A 10 74.21 29.05 -41.76
N PHE A 11 73.45 28.07 -42.24
CA PHE A 11 72.69 27.06 -41.52
C PHE A 11 72.84 27.12 -39.99
N THR A 12 72.04 27.98 -39.35
CA THR A 12 71.81 27.90 -37.91
C THR A 12 70.91 26.70 -37.70
N ALA A 13 71.49 25.55 -37.34
CA ALA A 13 70.68 24.39 -37.04
C ALA A 13 69.77 24.73 -35.85
N THR A 14 68.47 24.93 -36.11
CA THR A 14 67.42 25.16 -35.11
C THR A 14 66.85 23.84 -34.60
N GLY A 15 67.72 22.84 -34.45
CA GLY A 15 67.43 21.59 -33.75
C GLY A 15 68.22 21.53 -32.45
N PRO A 16 67.67 20.99 -31.35
CA PRO A 16 68.41 20.88 -30.09
C PRO A 16 69.65 20.00 -30.28
N TYR A 17 70.83 20.62 -30.18
CA TYR A 17 72.12 19.93 -30.30
C TYR A 17 72.27 18.89 -29.19
N ALA A 18 72.54 17.63 -29.56
CA ALA A 18 72.60 16.47 -28.67
C ALA A 18 73.80 16.44 -27.68
N HIS A 19 74.55 17.54 -27.52
CA HIS A 19 75.74 17.58 -26.66
C HIS A 19 75.82 18.79 -25.70
N SER A 20 74.70 19.50 -25.43
CA SER A 20 74.68 20.49 -24.33
C SER A 20 74.59 19.78 -22.98
N LYS A 21 75.73 19.67 -22.29
CA LYS A 21 75.80 19.19 -20.90
C LYS A 21 75.00 20.14 -19.99
N PRO A 22 73.90 19.71 -19.33
CA PRO A 22 73.11 20.61 -18.50
C PRO A 22 73.82 20.77 -17.16
N GLY A 23 74.77 21.69 -17.07
CA GLY A 23 75.48 21.90 -15.83
C GLY A 23 76.74 22.73 -15.94
N SER A 24 76.66 23.91 -16.56
CA SER A 24 77.54 25.02 -16.17
C SER A 24 77.09 26.32 -16.85
N ALA A 25 76.12 27.02 -16.26
CA ALA A 25 75.90 28.45 -16.52
C ALA A 25 75.09 29.06 -15.35
N ALA A 26 75.78 29.90 -14.57
CA ALA A 26 75.35 31.02 -13.72
C ALA A 26 74.00 31.02 -12.95
N PRO A 27 73.97 31.56 -11.71
CA PRO A 27 72.86 31.40 -10.77
C PRO A 27 71.77 32.45 -10.97
N TYR A 28 70.83 32.21 -11.89
CA TYR A 28 69.54 32.92 -11.86
C TYR A 28 68.51 32.07 -11.11
N LYS A 29 68.11 32.53 -9.93
CA LYS A 29 67.03 31.93 -9.13
C LYS A 29 65.70 32.11 -9.87
N LEU A 30 65.14 31.02 -10.39
CA LEU A 30 63.75 31.05 -10.89
C LEU A 30 62.74 31.19 -9.74
N PRO A 31 61.61 31.90 -9.94
CA PRO A 31 60.54 32.00 -8.95
C PRO A 31 59.95 30.63 -8.59
N SER A 32 59.68 30.43 -7.29
CA SER A 32 59.22 29.18 -6.68
C SER A 32 57.96 28.56 -7.32
N SER A 33 57.15 29.35 -8.03
CA SER A 33 55.93 28.88 -8.72
C SER A 33 56.19 28.09 -10.01
N MET A 34 57.40 28.16 -10.59
CA MET A 34 57.81 27.34 -11.75
C MET A 34 58.71 26.16 -11.37
N ALA A 35 59.10 26.04 -10.10
CA ALA A 35 59.87 24.90 -9.62
C ALA A 35 58.96 23.66 -9.56
N LYS A 36 59.20 22.71 -10.46
CA LYS A 36 58.57 21.38 -10.42
C LYS A 36 58.80 20.76 -9.03
N PRO A 37 57.77 20.30 -8.30
CA PRO A 37 57.95 19.73 -6.97
C PRO A 37 58.80 18.46 -7.11
N GLY A 38 60.08 18.54 -6.75
CA GLY A 38 61.06 17.46 -6.87
C GLY A 38 62.39 17.83 -7.54
N SER A 39 62.57 19.05 -8.05
CA SER A 39 63.87 19.51 -8.57
C SER A 39 64.64 20.38 -7.56
N SER A 40 64.72 19.96 -6.30
CA SER A 40 65.80 20.41 -5.43
C SER A 40 67.02 19.56 -5.74
N SER A 41 67.93 20.11 -6.54
CA SER A 41 69.30 19.61 -6.66
C SER A 41 70.04 19.83 -5.34
N SER A 42 69.73 19.02 -4.34
CA SER A 42 70.65 18.70 -3.26
C SER A 42 71.13 17.28 -3.51
N SER A 43 72.44 17.15 -3.68
CA SER A 43 73.16 15.89 -3.79
C SER A 43 73.10 15.12 -2.47
N GLN A 44 71.93 14.60 -2.14
CA GLN A 44 71.73 13.60 -1.10
C GLN A 44 71.29 12.31 -1.83
N PRO A 45 71.96 11.17 -1.60
CA PRO A 45 71.49 9.90 -2.14
C PRO A 45 70.11 9.61 -1.52
N GLN A 46 69.05 9.73 -2.32
CA GLN A 46 67.70 9.45 -1.86
C GLN A 46 67.55 7.94 -1.74
N LEU A 47 67.49 7.46 -0.49
CA LEU A 47 67.37 6.06 -0.13
C LEU A 47 66.05 5.48 -0.67
N GLY A 48 66.12 4.27 -1.20
CA GLY A 48 64.96 3.51 -1.69
C GLY A 48 64.06 3.01 -0.58
N PRO A 49 62.98 2.29 -0.91
CA PRO A 49 62.11 1.67 0.09
C PRO A 49 62.98 0.74 0.95
N GLY A 50 63.23 1.12 2.21
CA GLY A 50 64.10 0.37 3.12
C GLY A 50 65.47 0.97 3.39
N GLY A 51 65.73 2.24 3.03
CA GLY A 51 66.90 2.95 3.54
C GLY A 51 68.23 2.62 2.86
N ARG A 52 68.20 1.96 1.69
CA ARG A 52 69.38 1.55 0.93
C ARG A 52 69.58 2.42 -0.31
N PRO A 53 70.82 2.63 -0.78
CA PRO A 53 71.06 3.33 -2.04
C PRO A 53 70.41 2.54 -3.20
N GLU A 54 69.42 3.13 -3.86
CA GLU A 54 68.67 2.52 -4.96
C GLU A 54 69.62 2.08 -6.10
N THR A 55 69.38 0.91 -6.68
CA THR A 55 70.12 0.54 -7.90
C THR A 55 69.69 1.43 -9.07
N PRO A 56 70.56 1.70 -10.07
CA PRO A 56 70.21 2.57 -11.20
C PRO A 56 68.96 2.09 -11.97
N LYS A 57 68.76 0.76 -12.07
CA LYS A 57 67.57 0.18 -12.73
C LYS A 57 66.30 0.45 -11.94
N GLU A 58 66.34 0.24 -10.63
CA GLU A 58 65.23 0.47 -9.71
C GLU A 58 64.82 1.95 -9.66
N LYS A 59 65.79 2.86 -9.71
CA LYS A 59 65.53 4.30 -9.80
C LYS A 59 64.75 4.68 -11.06
N VAL A 60 65.09 4.10 -12.21
CA VAL A 60 64.37 4.35 -13.47
C VAL A 60 62.95 3.78 -13.41
N GLU A 61 62.80 2.59 -12.82
CA GLU A 61 61.49 1.98 -12.64
C GLU A 61 60.59 2.82 -11.72
N ARG A 62 61.11 3.30 -10.59
CA ARG A 62 60.42 4.23 -9.71
C ARG A 62 60.07 5.53 -10.43
N LEU A 63 60.99 6.11 -11.19
CA LEU A 63 60.72 7.34 -11.94
C LEU A 63 59.65 7.13 -13.02
N ARG A 64 59.64 5.98 -13.70
CA ARG A 64 58.56 5.62 -14.63
C ARG A 64 57.24 5.37 -13.91
N ALA A 65 57.25 4.75 -12.73
CA ALA A 65 56.07 4.57 -11.91
C ALA A 65 55.52 5.91 -11.42
N GLN A 66 56.39 6.81 -10.94
CA GLN A 66 56.04 8.17 -10.54
C GLN A 66 55.55 9.02 -11.71
N ALA A 67 56.15 8.88 -12.90
CA ALA A 67 55.69 9.57 -14.10
C ALA A 67 54.31 9.07 -14.56
N ARG A 68 54.05 7.75 -14.50
CA ARG A 68 52.73 7.18 -14.77
C ARG A 68 51.69 7.62 -13.75
N ALA A 69 52.04 7.61 -12.46
CA ALA A 69 51.18 8.08 -11.38
C ALA A 69 50.88 9.59 -11.49
N ALA A 70 51.89 10.41 -11.80
CA ALA A 70 51.73 11.84 -12.02
C ALA A 70 50.86 12.13 -13.25
N ARG A 71 51.01 11.36 -14.33
CA ARG A 71 50.16 11.49 -15.53
C ARG A 71 48.70 11.14 -15.23
N LEU A 72 48.45 10.11 -14.43
CA LEU A 72 47.09 9.77 -13.97
C LEU A 72 46.51 10.85 -13.05
N ALA A 73 47.29 11.35 -12.10
CA ALA A 73 46.88 12.43 -11.20
C ALA A 73 46.65 13.77 -11.93
N GLN A 74 47.38 14.04 -13.01
CA GLN A 74 47.17 15.20 -13.88
C GLN A 74 45.97 15.03 -14.81
N SER A 75 45.60 13.80 -15.17
CA SER A 75 44.40 13.53 -15.98
C SER A 75 43.10 13.64 -15.17
N THR A 76 43.15 13.53 -13.83
CA THR A 76 42.00 13.77 -12.97
C THR A 76 41.88 15.27 -12.68
N SER A 77 41.01 15.97 -13.41
CA SER A 77 40.72 17.39 -13.16
C SER A 77 40.00 17.56 -11.81
N ARG A 78 40.23 18.67 -11.10
CA ARG A 78 39.49 19.00 -9.86
C ARG A 78 37.98 19.02 -10.07
N VAL A 79 37.54 19.41 -11.26
CA VAL A 79 36.13 19.39 -11.65
C VAL A 79 35.61 17.96 -11.77
N ASP A 80 36.41 17.04 -12.28
CA ASP A 80 36.06 15.62 -12.42
C ASP A 80 35.87 14.95 -11.05
N ASN A 81 36.75 15.26 -10.09
CA ASN A 81 36.59 14.81 -8.70
C ASN A 81 35.31 15.36 -8.04
N MET A 82 34.94 16.61 -8.32
CA MET A 82 33.72 17.22 -7.80
C MET A 82 32.46 16.56 -8.39
N ILE A 83 32.48 16.24 -9.69
CA ILE A 83 31.40 15.53 -10.37
C ILE A 83 31.24 14.12 -9.81
N GLU A 84 32.34 13.38 -9.63
CA GLU A 84 32.31 12.02 -9.10
C GLU A 84 31.81 12.00 -7.63
N PHE A 85 32.19 13.00 -6.83
CA PHE A 85 31.63 13.18 -5.48
C PHE A 85 30.14 13.51 -5.53
N GLY A 86 29.73 14.42 -6.40
CA GLY A 86 28.33 14.80 -6.61
C GLY A 86 27.46 13.60 -7.00
N ARG A 87 27.95 12.73 -7.89
CA ARG A 87 27.25 11.52 -8.31
C ARG A 87 27.05 10.54 -7.15
N ARG A 88 28.08 10.35 -6.31
CA ARG A 88 28.00 9.49 -5.12
C ARG A 88 27.06 10.07 -4.07
N PHE A 89 27.11 11.39 -3.87
CA PHE A 89 26.24 12.09 -2.94
C PHE A 89 24.77 12.03 -3.38
N ALA A 90 24.47 12.33 -4.64
CA ALA A 90 23.12 12.27 -5.19
C ALA A 90 22.52 10.86 -5.06
N ASN A 91 23.29 9.81 -5.37
CA ASN A 91 22.85 8.43 -5.19
C ASN A 91 22.56 8.09 -3.72
N LYS A 92 23.35 8.63 -2.79
CA LYS A 92 23.13 8.41 -1.35
C LYS A 92 21.92 9.18 -0.84
N ALA A 93 21.76 10.43 -1.26
CA ALA A 93 20.62 11.29 -0.92
C ALA A 93 19.29 10.73 -1.47
N HIS A 94 19.29 10.23 -2.71
CA HIS A 94 18.11 9.58 -3.28
C HIS A 94 17.73 8.34 -2.48
N LYS A 95 18.69 7.46 -2.17
CA LYS A 95 18.42 6.25 -1.37
C LYS A 95 17.90 6.58 0.01
N THR A 96 18.49 7.57 0.70
CA THR A 96 18.02 8.00 2.02
C THR A 96 16.60 8.55 1.94
N MET A 97 16.30 9.39 0.95
CA MET A 97 14.98 9.97 0.77
C MET A 97 13.92 8.87 0.53
N VAL A 98 14.20 7.93 -0.38
CA VAL A 98 13.31 6.79 -0.64
C VAL A 98 13.06 6.00 0.64
N TYR A 99 14.10 5.61 1.38
CA TYR A 99 13.91 4.86 2.62
C TYR A 99 13.14 5.66 3.67
N THR A 100 13.35 6.97 3.77
CA THR A 100 12.57 7.82 4.68
C THR A 100 11.09 7.88 4.29
N LEU A 101 10.77 7.96 3.00
CA LEU A 101 9.39 7.97 2.51
C LEU A 101 8.70 6.63 2.76
N ILE A 102 9.38 5.51 2.51
CA ILE A 102 8.86 4.18 2.81
C ILE A 102 8.60 4.04 4.32
N ALA A 103 9.56 4.43 5.17
CA ALA A 103 9.42 4.35 6.61
C ALA A 103 8.27 5.24 7.12
N ALA A 104 8.19 6.49 6.65
CA ALA A 104 7.12 7.41 7.01
C ALA A 104 5.74 6.90 6.57
N SER A 105 5.64 6.33 5.37
CA SER A 105 4.41 5.70 4.87
C SER A 105 4.00 4.51 5.74
N GLY A 106 4.95 3.66 6.14
CA GLY A 106 4.70 2.54 7.04
C GLY A 106 4.19 2.98 8.42
N VAL A 107 4.83 3.99 9.02
CA VAL A 107 4.39 4.56 10.31
C VAL A 107 2.99 5.16 10.21
N CYS A 108 2.71 5.91 9.13
CA CYS A 108 1.38 6.47 8.88
C CYS A 108 0.32 5.36 8.76
N GLY A 109 0.61 4.29 8.02
CA GLY A 109 -0.27 3.13 7.90
C GLY A 109 -0.51 2.41 9.24
N ALA A 110 0.53 2.27 10.07
CA ALA A 110 0.36 1.67 11.39
C ALA A 110 -0.53 2.52 12.31
N LEU A 111 -0.38 3.85 12.27
CA LEU A 111 -1.19 4.78 13.04
C LEU A 111 -2.67 4.75 12.63
N THR A 112 -2.98 4.63 11.34
CA THR A 112 -4.38 4.54 10.88
C THR A 112 -5.04 3.25 11.35
N VAL A 113 -4.36 2.11 11.22
CA VAL A 113 -4.86 0.81 11.72
C VAL A 113 -5.07 0.86 13.24
N TYR A 114 -4.10 1.41 13.98
CA TYR A 114 -4.23 1.59 15.42
C TYR A 114 -5.43 2.49 15.79
N SER A 115 -5.63 3.58 15.07
CA SER A 115 -6.76 4.50 15.27
C SER A 115 -8.11 3.80 15.04
N VAL A 116 -8.26 3.05 13.96
CA VAL A 116 -9.49 2.31 13.67
C VAL A 116 -9.77 1.25 14.74
N ILE A 117 -8.76 0.49 15.15
CA ILE A 117 -8.91 -0.55 16.18
C ILE A 117 -9.29 0.06 17.53
N SER A 118 -8.59 1.12 17.95
CA SER A 118 -8.86 1.79 19.22
C SER A 118 -10.29 2.37 19.28
N LEU A 119 -10.76 3.00 18.21
CA LEU A 119 -12.13 3.52 18.12
C LEU A 119 -13.15 2.38 18.15
N THR A 120 -12.87 1.28 17.45
CA THR A 120 -13.77 0.12 17.40
C THR A 120 -13.92 -0.53 18.78
N LEU A 121 -12.81 -0.74 19.50
CA LEU A 121 -12.85 -1.34 20.84
C LEU A 121 -13.54 -0.42 21.84
N TYR A 122 -13.29 0.89 21.78
CA TYR A 122 -13.96 1.86 22.64
C TYR A 122 -15.48 1.87 22.40
N ASN A 123 -15.90 1.96 21.13
CA ASN A 123 -17.33 1.91 20.77
C ASN A 123 -17.97 0.57 21.15
N ARG A 124 -17.25 -0.55 21.00
CA ARG A 124 -17.76 -1.86 21.43
C ARG A 124 -18.01 -1.90 22.94
N ARG A 125 -17.10 -1.31 23.73
CA ARG A 125 -17.25 -1.24 25.19
C ARG A 125 -18.39 -0.32 25.62
N GLN A 126 -18.50 0.87 25.02
CA GLN A 126 -19.61 1.79 25.30
C GLN A 126 -20.96 1.18 24.92
N ARG A 127 -21.03 0.50 23.77
CA ARG A 127 -22.24 -0.23 23.35
C ARG A 127 -22.58 -1.35 24.31
N ALA A 128 -21.60 -2.11 24.82
CA ALA A 128 -21.85 -3.16 25.79
C ALA A 128 -22.48 -2.59 27.08
N LEU A 129 -21.94 -1.50 27.60
CA LEU A 129 -22.49 -0.83 28.79
C LEU A 129 -23.88 -0.24 28.54
N TRP A 130 -24.12 0.31 27.35
CA TRP A 130 -25.44 0.80 26.98
C TRP A 130 -26.45 -0.35 26.86
N VAL A 131 -26.08 -1.47 26.24
CA VAL A 131 -26.91 -2.67 26.11
C VAL A 131 -27.24 -3.26 27.48
N GLU A 132 -26.28 -3.31 28.40
CA GLU A 132 -26.51 -3.81 29.77
C GLU A 132 -27.56 -2.97 30.51
N LYS A 133 -27.47 -1.63 30.42
CA LYS A 133 -28.47 -0.73 30.99
C LYS A 133 -29.84 -0.88 30.35
N GLU A 134 -29.89 -1.04 29.02
CA GLU A 134 -31.15 -1.22 28.31
C GLU A 134 -31.80 -2.57 28.64
N LEU A 135 -31.01 -3.63 28.76
CA LEU A 135 -31.49 -4.93 29.23
C LEU A 135 -32.04 -4.86 30.65
N GLN A 136 -31.35 -4.16 31.54
CA GLN A 136 -31.83 -3.95 32.90
C GLN A 136 -33.14 -3.15 32.91
N ARG A 137 -33.24 -2.07 32.12
CA ARG A 137 -34.48 -1.30 31.95
C ARG A 137 -35.64 -2.16 31.44
N LEU A 138 -35.38 -3.09 30.51
CA LEU A 138 -36.38 -4.03 30.02
C LEU A 138 -36.78 -5.06 31.09
N GLN A 139 -35.82 -5.57 31.87
CA GLN A 139 -36.11 -6.48 32.98
C GLN A 139 -36.98 -5.78 34.05
N ASP A 140 -36.63 -4.55 34.42
CA ASP A 140 -37.39 -3.74 35.37
C ASP A 140 -38.82 -3.43 34.86
N ALA A 141 -38.97 -3.21 33.55
CA ALA A 141 -40.29 -3.05 32.94
C ALA A 141 -41.12 -4.35 32.99
N LYS A 142 -40.48 -5.50 32.78
CA LYS A 142 -41.13 -6.82 32.86
C LYS A 142 -41.57 -7.14 34.29
N THR A 143 -40.73 -6.88 35.29
CA THR A 143 -41.08 -7.09 36.70
C THR A 143 -42.19 -6.15 37.15
N ALA A 144 -42.13 -4.86 36.82
CA ALA A 144 -43.21 -3.91 37.14
C ALA A 144 -44.53 -4.28 36.44
N TYR A 145 -44.48 -4.85 35.23
CA TYR A 145 -45.65 -5.36 34.53
C TYR A 145 -46.28 -6.56 35.24
N THR A 146 -45.46 -7.52 35.70
CA THR A 146 -45.97 -8.67 36.46
C THR A 146 -46.52 -8.27 37.82
N ASP A 147 -45.92 -7.25 38.44
CA ASP A 147 -46.35 -6.73 39.74
C ASP A 147 -47.57 -5.79 39.63
N GLY A 148 -48.00 -5.47 38.40
CA GLY A 148 -49.14 -4.60 38.12
C GLY A 148 -48.88 -3.11 38.39
N THR A 149 -47.63 -2.71 38.64
CA THR A 149 -47.22 -1.32 38.95
C THR A 149 -46.55 -0.63 37.76
N ALA A 150 -46.66 -1.20 36.55
CA ALA A 150 -46.01 -0.69 35.35
C ALA A 150 -46.43 0.74 34.98
N THR A 151 -45.44 1.57 34.69
CA THR A 151 -45.66 2.91 34.15
C THR A 151 -46.02 2.86 32.66
N SER A 152 -46.63 3.93 32.13
CA SER A 152 -46.98 4.02 30.72
C SER A 152 -45.77 3.84 29.80
N GLU A 153 -44.62 4.42 30.18
CA GLU A 153 -43.36 4.25 29.45
C GLU A 153 -42.89 2.79 29.42
N GLN A 154 -43.00 2.07 30.53
CA GLN A 154 -42.62 0.65 30.61
C GLN A 154 -43.52 -0.23 29.73
N LEU A 155 -44.82 0.07 29.67
CA LEU A 155 -45.76 -0.60 28.77
C LEU A 155 -45.44 -0.35 27.29
N GLU A 156 -45.07 0.88 26.94
CA GLU A 156 -44.66 1.23 25.57
C GLU A 156 -43.35 0.54 25.17
N LEU A 157 -42.37 0.45 26.08
CA LEU A 157 -41.14 -0.31 25.85
C LEU A 157 -41.42 -1.78 25.54
N LEU A 158 -42.31 -2.42 26.30
CA LEU A 158 -42.71 -3.82 26.06
C LEU A 158 -43.46 -4.00 24.73
N LYS A 159 -44.29 -3.04 24.35
CA LYS A 159 -44.97 -3.07 23.03
C LYS A 159 -43.95 -2.93 21.89
N ASN A 160 -42.99 -2.02 22.03
CA ASN A 160 -41.95 -1.79 21.04
C ASN A 160 -41.03 -3.01 20.89
N GLU A 161 -40.70 -3.70 21.99
CA GLU A 161 -39.97 -4.99 21.97
C GLU A 161 -40.73 -6.03 21.16
N LYS A 162 -42.02 -6.24 21.46
CA LYS A 162 -42.88 -7.20 20.72
C LYS A 162 -42.99 -6.86 19.23
N ILE A 163 -43.14 -5.58 18.88
CA ILE A 163 -43.17 -5.14 17.48
C ILE A 163 -41.83 -5.42 16.79
N GLY A 164 -40.72 -5.19 17.49
CA GLY A 164 -39.37 -5.49 17.01
C GLY A 164 -39.15 -6.98 16.73
N GLU A 165 -39.60 -7.85 17.64
CA GLU A 165 -39.51 -9.31 17.48
C GLU A 165 -40.28 -9.80 16.26
N ILE A 166 -41.52 -9.34 16.08
CA ILE A 166 -42.35 -9.68 14.91
C ILE A 166 -41.67 -9.22 13.61
N PHE A 167 -41.07 -8.02 13.61
CA PHE A 167 -40.35 -7.53 12.44
C PHE A 167 -39.09 -8.34 12.14
N GLN A 168 -38.35 -8.77 13.16
CA GLN A 168 -37.17 -9.61 12.99
C GLN A 168 -37.54 -11.00 12.49
N GLN A 169 -38.60 -11.61 13.02
CA GLN A 169 -39.13 -12.87 12.51
C GLN A 169 -39.51 -12.74 11.04
N LYS A 170 -40.29 -11.72 10.66
CA LYS A 170 -40.62 -11.45 9.25
C LYS A 170 -39.39 -11.22 8.38
N LYS A 171 -38.35 -10.57 8.91
CA LYS A 171 -37.10 -10.34 8.19
C LYS A 171 -36.29 -11.62 8.04
N GLU A 172 -36.30 -12.50 9.02
CA GLU A 172 -35.66 -13.82 8.98
C GLU A 172 -36.39 -14.76 8.02
N GLU A 173 -37.72 -14.76 8.05
CA GLU A 173 -38.55 -15.45 7.07
C GLU A 173 -38.27 -14.93 5.65
N ALA A 174 -38.23 -13.61 5.44
CA ALA A 174 -37.89 -13.02 4.16
C ALA A 174 -36.45 -13.35 3.72
N LYS A 175 -35.50 -13.45 4.66
CA LYS A 175 -34.12 -13.89 4.37
C LYS A 175 -34.06 -15.38 4.06
N ALA A 176 -34.82 -16.23 4.75
CA ALA A 176 -34.91 -17.66 4.46
C ALA A 176 -35.53 -17.90 3.09
N GLN A 177 -36.53 -17.09 2.72
CA GLN A 177 -37.15 -17.08 1.39
C GLN A 177 -36.25 -16.48 0.30
N ARG A 178 -35.07 -15.92 0.61
CA ARG A 178 -34.17 -15.43 -0.45
C ARG A 178 -33.73 -16.62 -1.32
N PRO A 179 -33.78 -16.49 -2.65
CA PRO A 179 -33.46 -17.59 -3.57
C PRO A 179 -32.04 -18.14 -3.35
N TRP A 180 -31.09 -17.28 -2.97
CA TRP A 180 -29.72 -17.71 -2.64
C TRP A 180 -29.64 -18.59 -1.39
N ASN A 181 -30.46 -18.34 -0.38
CA ASN A 181 -30.49 -19.14 0.83
C ASN A 181 -31.26 -20.46 0.62
N GLN A 182 -32.30 -20.46 -0.21
CA GLN A 182 -32.99 -21.67 -0.65
C GLN A 182 -32.05 -22.59 -1.46
N VAL A 183 -31.26 -22.04 -2.38
CA VAL A 183 -30.26 -22.80 -3.14
C VAL A 183 -29.17 -23.38 -2.23
N LYS A 184 -28.69 -22.60 -1.24
CA LYS A 184 -27.74 -23.10 -0.23
C LYS A 184 -28.35 -24.21 0.63
N GLN A 185 -29.61 -24.08 1.02
CA GLN A 185 -30.32 -25.11 1.77
C GLN A 185 -30.50 -26.37 0.94
N TYR A 186 -30.79 -26.27 -0.36
CA TYR A 186 -30.91 -27.43 -1.24
C TYR A 186 -29.56 -28.13 -1.47
N LEU A 187 -28.50 -27.37 -1.75
CA LEU A 187 -27.15 -27.91 -2.01
C LEU A 187 -26.47 -28.48 -0.76
N LEU A 188 -26.66 -27.87 0.41
CA LEU A 188 -26.06 -28.33 1.67
C LEU A 188 -26.99 -29.25 2.47
N GLY A 189 -28.29 -29.25 2.15
CA GLY A 189 -29.29 -30.17 2.69
C GLY A 189 -29.14 -31.58 2.13
N GLY A 190 -28.77 -31.72 0.86
CA GLY A 190 -28.49 -33.02 0.23
C GLY A 190 -27.29 -33.80 0.81
N LEU A 191 -26.49 -33.18 1.69
CA LEU A 191 -25.40 -33.87 2.41
C LEU A 191 -25.75 -34.20 3.89
N LYS A 192 -26.90 -33.73 4.39
CA LYS A 192 -27.36 -33.96 5.76
C LYS A 192 -28.51 -34.98 5.86
N GLU A 193 -29.10 -35.38 4.75
CA GLU A 193 -30.17 -36.39 4.72
C GLU A 193 -29.67 -37.85 4.86
N ASP A 194 -28.36 -38.11 4.79
CA ASP A 194 -27.79 -39.48 4.90
C ASP A 194 -27.31 -39.87 6.31
N GLU A 195 -27.48 -39.03 7.35
CA GLU A 195 -27.10 -39.36 8.73
C GLU A 195 -28.31 -39.41 9.68
N LYS A 196 -29.39 -40.07 9.24
CA LYS A 196 -30.49 -40.45 10.15
C LYS A 196 -31.14 -41.78 9.81
N ALA A 197 -30.54 -42.87 10.30
CA ALA A 197 -31.21 -44.11 10.78
C ALA A 197 -30.16 -45.14 11.27
N PRO A 198 -30.48 -46.17 12.12
CA PRO A 198 -31.62 -46.34 13.05
C PRO A 198 -31.28 -46.99 14.42
N SER A 199 -32.03 -46.66 15.49
CA SER A 199 -32.31 -47.52 16.67
C SER A 199 -33.37 -46.79 17.51
N THR A 200 -34.54 -47.30 17.95
CA THR A 200 -35.09 -48.65 18.13
C THR A 200 -36.59 -48.51 18.48
N SER A 201 -37.48 -49.33 17.88
CA SER A 201 -38.79 -49.87 18.37
C SER A 201 -39.80 -48.90 19.06
N SER A 202 -41.07 -48.75 18.67
CA SER A 202 -42.09 -49.72 18.19
C SER A 202 -43.47 -49.04 17.95
N ILE A 203 -44.38 -49.71 17.20
CA ILE A 203 -45.88 -49.60 17.15
C ILE A 203 -46.51 -48.73 16.02
N PRO A 204 -47.61 -49.19 15.35
CA PRO A 204 -47.71 -49.21 13.89
C PRO A 204 -48.63 -48.16 13.21
N ASP A 205 -48.49 -48.20 11.89
CA ASP A 205 -49.21 -47.58 10.79
C ASP A 205 -50.72 -47.93 10.74
N SER A 206 -51.61 -47.00 11.15
CA SER A 206 -53.05 -47.01 10.74
C SER A 206 -53.91 -45.79 11.13
N VAL A 207 -53.38 -44.58 11.42
CA VAL A 207 -54.23 -43.47 11.96
C VAL A 207 -54.02 -42.07 11.31
N LEU A 208 -53.41 -41.93 10.13
CA LEU A 208 -53.19 -40.58 9.54
C LEU A 208 -53.61 -40.43 8.07
N ASP A 209 -54.75 -41.01 7.68
CA ASP A 209 -55.36 -40.78 6.36
C ASP A 209 -56.16 -39.46 6.22
N ASP A 210 -56.13 -38.56 7.22
CA ASP A 210 -57.00 -37.36 7.25
C ASP A 210 -56.27 -36.01 7.10
N ALA A 211 -54.97 -36.01 6.79
CA ALA A 211 -54.16 -34.79 6.72
C ALA A 211 -53.99 -34.19 5.31
N ASN A 212 -54.27 -34.95 4.24
CA ASN A 212 -53.91 -34.53 2.88
C ASN A 212 -54.99 -33.70 2.14
N ASN A 213 -56.19 -33.55 2.71
CA ASN A 213 -57.29 -32.81 2.08
C ASN A 213 -57.33 -31.31 2.44
N LYS A 214 -56.51 -30.84 3.38
CA LYS A 214 -56.53 -29.43 3.85
C LYS A 214 -55.57 -28.51 3.08
N SER A 215 -54.54 -29.05 2.43
CA SER A 215 -53.55 -28.28 1.66
C SER A 215 -54.12 -27.77 0.32
N GLY A 216 -54.96 -28.55 -0.36
CA GLY A 216 -55.54 -28.17 -1.65
C GLY A 216 -56.55 -27.01 -1.59
N VAL A 217 -57.27 -26.85 -0.48
CA VAL A 217 -58.28 -25.78 -0.33
C VAL A 217 -57.63 -24.40 -0.12
N LEU A 218 -56.47 -24.35 0.56
CA LEU A 218 -55.71 -23.11 0.75
C LEU A 218 -55.03 -22.64 -0.53
N GLU A 219 -54.58 -23.57 -1.37
CA GLU A 219 -53.98 -23.26 -2.66
C GLU A 219 -55.04 -22.79 -3.68
N ALA A 220 -56.24 -23.38 -3.66
CA ALA A 220 -57.37 -22.95 -4.49
C ALA A 220 -57.90 -21.56 -4.12
N LEU A 221 -57.89 -21.19 -2.84
CA LEU A 221 -58.28 -19.83 -2.40
C LEU A 221 -57.22 -18.79 -2.77
N ASN A 222 -55.95 -19.16 -2.74
CA ASN A 222 -54.85 -18.26 -3.12
C ASN A 222 -54.80 -18.06 -4.65
N ALA A 223 -55.04 -19.11 -5.44
CA ALA A 223 -55.17 -19.00 -6.89
C ALA A 223 -56.38 -18.12 -7.29
N LYS A 224 -57.51 -18.23 -6.59
CA LYS A 224 -58.69 -17.40 -6.83
C LYS A 224 -58.47 -15.93 -6.46
N ALA A 225 -57.75 -15.64 -5.38
CA ALA A 225 -57.39 -14.27 -5.00
C ALA A 225 -56.43 -13.60 -6.01
N VAL A 226 -55.58 -14.39 -6.67
CA VAL A 226 -54.66 -13.90 -7.71
C VAL A 226 -55.40 -13.63 -9.04
N GLU A 227 -56.43 -14.39 -9.38
CA GLU A 227 -57.28 -14.08 -10.55
C GLU A 227 -58.20 -12.87 -10.33
N ASP A 228 -58.75 -12.72 -9.11
CA ASP A 228 -59.54 -11.53 -8.76
C ASP A 228 -58.68 -10.25 -8.75
N ALA A 229 -57.39 -10.35 -8.38
CA ALA A 229 -56.45 -9.24 -8.45
C ALA A 229 -56.01 -8.89 -9.89
N LYS A 230 -56.07 -9.84 -10.83
CA LYS A 230 -55.70 -9.63 -12.24
C LYS A 230 -56.84 -9.05 -13.08
N SER A 231 -58.07 -9.07 -12.55
CA SER A 231 -59.28 -8.54 -13.19
C SER A 231 -59.58 -7.07 -12.85
N ALA A 232 -58.75 -6.42 -12.01
CA ALA A 232 -58.86 -5.00 -11.70
C ALA A 232 -57.96 -4.14 -12.62
N ILE A 233 -58.59 -3.36 -13.49
CA ILE A 233 -58.02 -2.38 -14.44
C ILE A 233 -57.11 -1.36 -13.71
N PRO A 234 -55.99 -0.88 -14.31
CA PRO A 234 -54.98 -0.11 -13.59
C PRO A 234 -55.40 1.34 -13.38
N ALA A 235 -55.59 1.73 -12.12
CA ALA A 235 -55.84 3.12 -11.74
C ALA A 235 -54.53 3.86 -11.41
N ALA A 236 -54.17 4.76 -12.33
CA ALA A 236 -53.51 6.06 -12.17
C ALA A 236 -52.44 6.26 -11.07
N ALA A 237 -51.23 6.58 -11.55
CA ALA A 237 -50.08 7.05 -10.80
C ALA A 237 -50.36 8.32 -9.98
N ALA A 238 -50.09 8.26 -8.68
CA ALA A 238 -49.93 9.43 -7.82
C ALA A 238 -48.51 10.02 -7.97
N PRO A 239 -48.34 11.35 -7.84
CA PRO A 239 -47.06 12.01 -8.06
C PRO A 239 -46.05 11.65 -6.95
N LYS A 240 -44.92 11.05 -7.35
CA LYS A 240 -43.80 10.69 -6.46
C LYS A 240 -43.28 11.93 -5.72
N GLY A 241 -43.16 11.83 -4.40
CA GLY A 241 -42.64 12.89 -3.56
C GLY A 241 -41.15 13.15 -3.81
N GLN A 242 -40.67 14.35 -3.46
CA GLN A 242 -39.27 14.75 -3.63
C GLN A 242 -38.27 13.80 -2.93
N LEU A 243 -38.70 13.13 -1.86
CA LEU A 243 -37.90 12.11 -1.17
C LEU A 243 -37.75 10.81 -1.97
N ASP A 244 -38.77 10.40 -2.74
CA ASP A 244 -38.67 9.25 -3.64
C ASP A 244 -37.76 9.57 -4.84
N ALA A 245 -37.78 10.81 -5.33
CA ALA A 245 -36.85 11.27 -6.36
C ALA A 245 -35.40 11.29 -5.86
N LEU A 246 -35.16 11.65 -4.59
CA LEU A 246 -33.83 11.59 -3.97
C LEU A 246 -33.38 10.15 -3.71
N ALA A 247 -34.30 9.27 -3.33
CA ALA A 247 -34.02 7.85 -3.14
C ALA A 247 -33.69 7.16 -4.48
N GLU A 248 -34.44 7.46 -5.55
CA GLU A 248 -34.14 6.95 -6.90
C GLU A 248 -32.79 7.47 -7.41
N ASN A 249 -32.47 8.75 -7.21
CA ASN A 249 -31.17 9.31 -7.58
C ASN A 249 -30.01 8.70 -6.75
N ALA A 250 -30.20 8.45 -5.46
CA ALA A 250 -29.21 7.81 -4.61
C ALA A 250 -29.02 6.33 -4.99
N GLU A 251 -30.10 5.64 -5.35
CA GLU A 251 -30.08 4.26 -5.82
C GLU A 251 -29.37 4.16 -7.19
N ASP A 252 -29.63 5.09 -8.12
CA ASP A 252 -28.98 5.13 -9.41
C ASP A 252 -27.49 5.49 -9.30
N ALA A 253 -27.13 6.43 -8.42
CA ALA A 253 -25.73 6.72 -8.11
C ALA A 253 -25.00 5.48 -7.56
N ALA A 254 -25.62 4.74 -6.62
CA ALA A 254 -25.04 3.52 -6.08
C ALA A 254 -24.92 2.38 -7.12
N LYS A 255 -25.88 2.26 -8.04
CA LYS A 255 -25.83 1.31 -9.17
C LYS A 255 -24.70 1.66 -10.15
N GLN A 256 -24.43 2.94 -10.40
CA GLN A 256 -23.32 3.35 -11.26
C GLN A 256 -21.95 3.06 -10.62
N THR A 257 -21.77 3.35 -9.32
CA THR A 257 -20.48 3.09 -8.64
C THR A 257 -20.16 1.59 -8.57
N THR A 258 -21.18 0.77 -8.31
CA THR A 258 -21.02 -0.69 -8.22
C THR A 258 -20.78 -1.35 -9.58
N ARG A 259 -21.31 -0.78 -10.68
CA ARG A 259 -20.97 -1.22 -12.05
C ARG A 259 -19.53 -0.85 -12.43
N SER A 260 -19.07 0.35 -12.07
CA SER A 260 -17.72 0.83 -12.40
C SER A 260 -16.60 0.02 -11.77
N TRP A 261 -16.79 -0.51 -10.55
CA TRP A 261 -15.72 -1.27 -9.91
C TRP A 261 -15.68 -2.73 -10.37
N LYS A 262 -16.83 -3.29 -10.77
CA LYS A 262 -16.91 -4.63 -11.36
C LYS A 262 -16.37 -4.66 -12.80
N SER A 263 -16.62 -3.62 -13.61
CA SER A 263 -16.10 -3.56 -14.99
C SER A 263 -14.58 -3.53 -15.05
N TRP A 264 -13.94 -2.83 -14.10
CA TRP A 264 -12.48 -2.82 -13.96
C TRP A 264 -11.90 -4.21 -13.66
N PHE A 265 -12.63 -5.05 -12.91
CA PHE A 265 -12.19 -6.40 -12.56
C PHE A 265 -12.47 -7.42 -13.67
N THR A 266 -13.51 -7.20 -14.49
CA THR A 266 -13.91 -8.13 -15.57
C THR A 266 -13.45 -7.74 -16.97
N GLY A 267 -12.72 -6.62 -17.12
CA GLY A 267 -12.10 -6.22 -18.38
C GLY A 267 -13.08 -6.00 -19.55
N ARG A 268 -14.33 -5.62 -19.23
CA ARG A 268 -15.37 -5.21 -20.19
C ARG A 268 -16.03 -3.95 -19.68
#